data_AF-A0A5C8VRP9-F1
#
_entry.id   AF-A0A5C8VRP9-F1
#
_cell.length_a   1.000
_cell.length_b   1.000
_cell.length_c   1.000
_cell.angle_alpha   90.00
_cell.angle_beta   90.00
_cell.angle_gamma   90.00
#
_symmetry.space_group_name_H-M   'P 1'
#
loop_
_entity.id
_entity.type
_entity.pdbx_description
1 polymer ?
#
loop_
_entity_poly.entity_id
_entity_poly.type
_entity_poly.pdbx_seq_one_letter_code
_entity_poly.pdbx_strand_id
1 'polypeptide(L)' 'MRMRNIEPAWVERTIRRPEVIEPDPARPGRVRVFAAVPERDARIMRVVYELLEGDEIVVVTALLDRGRTRKRRQTG' A
#
# COMPACT_ATOMS: atom_id res chain seq x y z
N MET A 1 -8.11 15.38 -3.80
CA MET A 1 -7.59 14.08 -4.25
C MET A 1 -8.77 13.21 -4.68
N ARG A 2 -8.96 12.94 -5.98
CA ARG A 2 -10.15 12.21 -6.46
C ARG A 2 -9.88 10.70 -6.38
N MET A 3 -10.06 10.13 -5.18
CA MET A 3 -9.95 8.69 -4.90
C MET A 3 -11.17 7.95 -5.49
N ARG A 4 -11.34 8.00 -6.82
CA ARG A 4 -12.37 7.18 -7.44
C ARG A 4 -11.94 5.73 -7.22
N ASN A 5 -12.75 4.95 -6.50
CA ASN A 5 -12.61 3.51 -6.37
C ASN A 5 -11.52 3.00 -5.39
N ILE A 6 -11.11 3.78 -4.39
CA ILE A 6 -10.25 3.32 -3.29
C ILE A 6 -11.02 3.48 -1.97
N GLU A 7 -11.27 2.38 -1.28
CA GLU A 7 -11.88 2.43 0.05
C GLU A 7 -10.85 2.76 1.12
N PRO A 8 -11.15 3.68 2.07
CA PRO A 8 -10.25 4.02 3.17
C PRO A 8 -9.82 2.80 3.99
N ALA A 9 -10.72 1.83 4.18
CA ALA A 9 -10.43 0.59 4.90
C ALA A 9 -9.30 -0.23 4.25
N TRP A 10 -9.15 -0.18 2.93
CA TRP A 10 -8.05 -0.85 2.23
C TRP A 10 -6.72 -0.16 2.47
N VAL A 11 -6.72 1.19 2.51
CA VAL A 11 -5.53 1.99 2.86
C VAL A 11 -5.08 1.63 4.27
N GLU A 12 -5.99 1.70 5.24
CA GLU A 12 -5.69 1.45 6.64
C GLU A 12 -5.16 0.02 6.87
N ARG A 13 -5.82 -0.98 6.27
CA ARG A 13 -5.36 -2.37 6.35
C ARG A 13 -3.96 -2.53 5.77
N THR A 14 -3.68 -1.91 4.63
CA THR A 14 -2.38 -2.01 3.96
C THR A 14 -1.26 -1.38 4.80
N ILE A 15 -1.56 -0.32 5.54
CA ILE A 15 -0.61 0.32 6.48
C ILE A 15 -0.42 -0.55 7.73
N ARG A 16 -1.51 -1.04 8.34
CA ARG A 16 -1.44 -1.80 9.60
C ARG A 16 -0.91 -3.23 9.44
N ARG A 17 -1.11 -3.84 8.26
CA ARG A 17 -0.74 -5.23 7.96
C ARG A 17 -0.15 -5.34 6.55
N PRO A 18 1.02 -4.74 6.31
CA PRO A 18 1.68 -4.82 5.02
C PRO A 18 2.21 -6.25 4.78
N GLU A 19 2.08 -6.72 3.54
CA GLU A 19 2.76 -7.93 3.08
C GLU A 19 4.22 -7.64 2.71
N VAL A 20 4.48 -6.43 2.22
CA VAL A 20 5.81 -5.95 1.84
C VAL A 20 5.99 -4.50 2.29
N ILE A 21 7.16 -4.19 2.85
CA ILE A 21 7.58 -2.85 3.25
C ILE A 21 8.90 -2.55 2.54
N GLU A 22 8.98 -1.43 1.83
CA GLU A 22 10.17 -1.00 1.10
C GLU A 22 10.39 0.51 1.29
N PRO A 23 11.64 0.99 1.36
CA PRO A 23 11.92 2.42 1.28
C PRO A 23 11.52 2.99 -0.09
N ASP A 24 11.10 4.25 -0.15
CA ASP A 24 10.78 4.90 -1.42
C ASP A 24 12.07 5.37 -2.15
N PRO A 25 12.43 4.77 -3.31
CA PRO A 25 13.60 5.21 -4.08
C PRO A 25 13.51 6.64 -4.62
N ALA A 26 12.32 7.23 -4.73
CA ALA A 26 12.15 8.59 -5.24
C ALA A 26 12.33 9.67 -4.16
N ARG A 27 12.18 9.30 -2.87
CA ARG A 27 12.22 10.23 -1.74
C ARG A 27 12.75 9.54 -0.48
N PRO A 28 13.97 9.88 -0.02
CA PRO A 28 14.47 9.45 1.29
C PRO A 28 13.48 9.80 2.40
N GLY A 29 13.25 8.88 3.34
CA GLY A 29 12.34 9.08 4.47
C GLY A 29 10.89 8.64 4.23
N ARG A 30 10.49 8.34 2.99
CA ARG A 30 9.17 7.74 2.73
C ARG A 30 9.22 6.23 2.72
N VAL A 31 8.11 5.63 3.10
CA VAL A 31 7.91 4.18 3.09
C VAL A 31 6.82 3.82 2.09
N ARG A 32 7.05 2.74 1.34
CA ARG A 32 6.07 2.09 0.48
C ARG A 32 5.65 0.80 1.12
N VAL A 33 4.34 0.65 1.31
CA VAL A 33 3.75 -0.59 1.82
C VAL A 33 2.79 -1.17 0.81
N PHE A 34 2.77 -2.49 0.76
CA PHE A 34 1.98 -3.24 -0.21
C PHE A 34 1.21 -4.34 0.49
N ALA A 35 -0.05 -4.52 0.10
CA ALA A 35 -0.87 -5.64 0.53
C ALA A 35 -1.88 -5.98 -0.57
N ALA A 36 -2.29 -7.25 -0.65
CA ALA A 36 -3.40 -7.61 -1.51
C ALA A 36 -4.72 -7.07 -0.92
N VAL A 37 -5.65 -6.69 -1.81
CA VAL A 37 -7.03 -6.33 -1.46
C VAL A 37 -7.94 -7.47 -1.91
N PRO A 38 -8.33 -8.39 -1.02
CA PRO A 38 -9.22 -9.50 -1.35
C PRO A 38 -10.52 -9.06 -2.04
N GLU A 39 -11.06 -7.92 -1.60
CA GLU A 39 -12.30 -7.31 -2.10
C GLU A 39 -12.18 -6.76 -3.54
N ARG A 40 -10.96 -6.76 -4.10
CA ARG A 40 -10.66 -6.31 -5.47
C ARG A 40 -9.81 -7.30 -6.23
N ASP A 41 -10.30 -8.52 -6.39
CA ASP A 41 -9.65 -9.58 -7.18
C ASP A 41 -8.21 -9.85 -6.73
N ALA A 42 -7.93 -9.67 -5.43
CA ALA A 42 -6.59 -9.72 -4.85
C ALA A 42 -5.56 -8.79 -5.54
N ARG A 43 -6.02 -7.67 -6.11
CA ARG A 43 -5.14 -6.61 -6.63
C ARG A 43 -4.25 -6.09 -5.52
N ILE A 44 -3.02 -5.76 -5.88
CA ILE A 44 -2.05 -5.21 -4.94
C ILE A 44 -2.36 -3.74 -4.74
N MET A 45 -2.60 -3.34 -3.49
CA MET A 45 -2.63 -1.95 -3.08
C MET A 45 -1.22 -1.52 -2.72
N ARG A 46 -0.86 -0.32 -3.18
CA ARG A 46 0.36 0.37 -2.79
C ARG A 46 -0.01 1.64 -2.06
N VAL A 47 0.49 1.79 -0.85
CA VAL A 47 0.39 3.02 -0.06
C VAL A 47 1.78 3.57 0.17
N VAL A 48 1.95 4.87 -0.06
CA VAL A 48 3.17 5.60 0.25
C VAL A 48 2.82 6.60 1.34
N TYR A 49 3.56 6.54 2.44
CA TYR A 49 3.40 7.46 3.55
C TYR A 49 4.74 7.98 4.06
N GLU A 50 4.68 9.14 4.70
CA GLU A 50 5.76 9.73 5.50
C GLU A 50 5.46 9.50 6.97
N LEU A 51 6.50 9.15 7.74
CA LEU A 51 6.45 9.15 9.20
C LEU A 51 6.75 10.57 9.68
N LEU A 52 5.88 11.09 10.53
CA LEU A 52 6.08 12.33 11.27
C LEU A 52 6.57 12.02 12.69
N GLU A 53 6.87 13.08 13.45
CA GLU A 53 7.16 12.95 14.87
C GLU A 53 5.94 12.38 15.62
N GLY A 54 6.18 11.50 16.61
CA GLY A 54 5.10 10.93 17.43
C GLY A 54 4.29 9.81 16.79
N ASP A 55 4.88 9.06 15.85
CA ASP A 55 4.25 7.93 15.12
C ASP A 55 3.05 8.31 14.24
N GLU A 56 2.83 9.60 14.01
CA GLU A 56 1.87 10.07 13.03
C GLU A 56 2.33 9.76 11.61
N ILE A 57 1.38 9.51 10.71
CA ILE A 57 1.66 9.23 9.31
C ILE A 57 0.83 10.12 8.38
N VAL A 58 1.47 10.57 7.30
CA VAL A 58 0.79 11.28 6.22
C VAL A 58 0.80 10.40 4.98
N VAL A 59 -0.39 9.98 4.55
CA VAL A 59 -0.55 9.23 3.31
C VAL A 59 -0.39 10.16 2.12
N VAL A 60 0.73 10.02 1.41
CA VAL A 60 1.04 10.84 0.23
C VAL A 60 0.40 10.24 -1.02
N THR A 61 0.30 8.92 -1.10
CA THR A 61 -0.26 8.23 -2.28
C THR A 61 -0.89 6.91 -1.89
N ALA A 62 -2.07 6.62 -2.41
CA ALA A 62 -2.73 5.33 -2.31
C ALA A 62 -3.33 4.95 -3.66
N LEU A 63 -2.98 3.77 -4.18
CA LEU A 63 -3.47 3.28 -5.47
C LEU A 63 -3.47 1.76 -5.54
N LEU A 64 -4.31 1.21 -6.43
CA LEU A 64 -4.19 -0.19 -6.85
C LEU A 64 -3.11 -0.27 -7.93
N ASP A 65 -2.05 -1.00 -7.61
CA ASP A 65 -0.90 -1.20 -8.48
C ASP A 65 -1.31 -2.07 -9.67
N ARG A 66 -1.10 -1.55 -10.89
CA ARG A 66 -1.44 -2.26 -12.13
C ARG A 66 -0.29 -3.15 -12.63
N GLY A 67 0.93 -2.93 -12.16
CA GLY A 67 2.13 -3.65 -12.59
C GLY A 67 2.49 -4.82 -11.67
N ARG A 68 1.99 -4.82 -10.43
CA ARG A 68 2.20 -5.89 -9.46
C ARG A 68 0.96 -6.76 -9.37
N THR A 69 0.95 -7.86 -10.13
CA THR A 69 0.04 -8.98 -9.85
C THR A 69 0.62 -9.79 -8.70
N ARG A 70 -0.23 -10.27 -7.78
CA ARG A 70 0.18 -11.23 -6.75
C ARG A 70 0.80 -12.41 -7.48
N LYS A 71 2.13 -12.60 -7.42
CA LYS A 71 2.73 -13.87 -7.82
C LYS A 71 2.04 -14.91 -6.94
N ARG A 72 1.18 -15.74 -7.53
CA ARG A 72 0.62 -16.91 -6.86
C ARG A 72 1.80 -17.61 -6.21
N ARG A 73 1.92 -17.57 -4.89
CA ARG A 73 2.66 -18.63 -4.20
C ARG A 73 1.86 -19.89 -4.52
N GLN A 74 2.33 -20.65 -5.51
CA GLN A 74 1.98 -22.05 -5.64
C GLN A 74 2.62 -22.73 -4.44
N THR A 75 1.86 -22.85 -3.35
CA THR A 75 2.11 -23.90 -2.38
C THR A 75 1.41 -25.13 -2.94
N GLY A 76 2.22 -26.04 -3.51
CA GLY A 76 1.86 -27.45 -3.60
C GLY A 76 1.96 -28.11 -2.23
#